data_AF-A0A2T1NB69-F1
#
_entry.id   AF-A0A2T1NB69-F1
#
_cell.length_a   1.000
_cell.length_b   1.000
_cell.length_c   1.000
_cell.angle_alpha   90.00
_cell.angle_beta   90.00
_cell.angle_gamma   90.00
#
_symmetry.space_group_name_H-M   'P 1'
#
loop_
_entity.id
_entity.type
_entity.pdbx_description
1 polymer ?
#
loop_
_entity_poly.entity_id
_entity_poly.type
_entity_poly.pdbx_seq_one_letter_code
_entity_poly.pdbx_strand_id
1 'polypeptide(L)'
;MKLRKITLAVLLLAIFNFACNDDDDNTTVIEERDETEVYNENILEIEEFLSNYTYNYEEFDFSDPYNPSNDDFEVEFTLIDDSNPDADALIDRPELTYKIVEQNGIDYKLYILSLREGLGNTINPLDRAVVTYRGETLDGESFDFNVNPTNLNLTTGYNASGTIVNGVVTGFREGVIEFKTASNYSENNDGTVNITGQGKGVVFIPSGLAYFSNFVTGIDAYSPILFKLNIIERNHTDFDQDNIPSYIEDLDQDGDGYNDDTDDDGIANFIDIDDDGDEILTEDEVEPMQYEEDNSMAPFTTKAEAQAFYDTNAAENEVFVKIEFVSATGNYRLHTTILTDSNNDGTPDYLDPSM
;
A
#
# COMPACT_ATOMS: atom_id res chain seq x y z
N MET A 1 60.06 -2.98 -44.87
CA MET A 1 59.52 -3.17 -43.49
C MET A 1 58.20 -2.46 -43.19
N LYS A 2 57.56 -1.75 -44.15
CA LYS A 2 56.28 -1.07 -43.90
C LYS A 2 55.04 -1.88 -44.33
N LEU A 3 55.14 -2.75 -45.33
CA LEU A 3 53.98 -3.57 -45.75
C LEU A 3 53.57 -4.63 -44.71
N ARG A 4 54.53 -5.32 -44.07
CA ARG A 4 54.22 -6.35 -43.05
C ARG A 4 53.47 -5.81 -41.82
N LYS A 5 53.66 -4.53 -41.47
CA LYS A 5 52.90 -3.88 -40.38
C LYS A 5 51.49 -3.48 -40.81
N ILE A 6 51.32 -3.12 -42.08
CA ILE A 6 49.99 -2.81 -42.66
C ILE A 6 49.17 -4.08 -42.83
N THR A 7 49.78 -5.20 -43.26
CA THR A 7 49.06 -6.48 -43.39
C THR A 7 48.64 -7.04 -42.02
N LEU A 8 49.44 -6.86 -40.98
CA LEU A 8 49.08 -7.27 -39.61
C LEU A 8 47.99 -6.38 -39.01
N ALA A 9 48.00 -5.07 -39.31
CA ALA A 9 46.96 -4.13 -38.87
C ALA A 9 45.61 -4.39 -39.57
N VAL A 10 45.63 -4.73 -40.87
CA VAL A 10 44.41 -5.08 -41.62
C VAL A 10 43.86 -6.45 -41.17
N LEU A 11 44.71 -7.41 -40.83
CA LEU A 11 44.28 -8.71 -40.27
C LEU A 11 43.71 -8.57 -38.85
N LEU A 12 44.26 -7.68 -38.02
CA LEU A 12 43.72 -7.37 -36.69
C LEU A 12 42.38 -6.60 -36.75
N LEU A 13 42.21 -5.70 -37.74
CA LEU A 13 40.93 -5.01 -37.96
C LEU A 13 39.83 -5.95 -38.50
N ALA A 14 40.21 -6.99 -39.24
CA ALA A 14 39.28 -8.01 -39.73
C ALA A 14 38.81 -8.96 -38.62
N ILE A 15 39.61 -9.18 -37.56
CA ILE A 15 39.23 -10.00 -36.41
C ILE A 15 38.28 -9.24 -35.46
N PHE A 16 38.28 -7.90 -35.46
CA PHE A 16 37.31 -7.09 -34.72
C PHE A 16 35.92 -7.02 -35.37
N ASN A 17 35.73 -7.55 -36.59
CA ASN A 17 34.42 -7.62 -37.26
C ASN A 17 33.78 -9.02 -37.23
N PHE A 18 34.37 -9.98 -36.52
CA PHE A 18 33.86 -11.37 -36.41
C PHE A 18 33.83 -11.89 -34.96
N ALA A 19 33.87 -10.99 -33.98
CA ALA A 19 33.71 -11.32 -32.56
C ALA A 19 32.62 -10.45 -31.94
N CYS A 20 31.43 -10.53 -32.52
CA CYS A 20 30.20 -10.49 -31.76
C CYS A 20 29.62 -11.88 -32.02
N ASN A 21 29.70 -12.75 -31.02
CA ASN A 21 28.79 -13.90 -31.01
C ASN A 21 27.38 -13.30 -31.03
N ASP A 22 26.47 -13.95 -31.74
CA ASP A 22 25.04 -13.81 -31.50
C ASP A 22 24.80 -14.33 -30.07
N ASP A 23 25.13 -13.51 -29.07
CA ASP A 23 24.42 -13.57 -27.81
C ASP A 23 23.07 -12.95 -28.16
N ASP A 24 22.09 -13.84 -28.40
CA ASP A 24 20.66 -13.53 -28.51
C ASP A 24 20.21 -12.82 -27.22
N ASP A 25 20.66 -11.58 -27.03
CA ASP A 25 20.04 -10.65 -26.10
C ASP A 25 18.82 -10.11 -26.85
N ASN A 26 17.82 -10.99 -26.96
CA ASN A 26 16.46 -10.62 -27.30
C ASN A 26 15.95 -9.76 -26.14
N THR A 27 16.47 -8.54 -26.02
CA THR A 27 15.78 -7.49 -25.27
C THR A 27 14.46 -7.32 -25.99
N THR A 28 13.42 -7.95 -25.45
CA THR A 28 12.04 -7.70 -25.87
C THR A 28 11.78 -6.24 -25.56
N VAL A 29 11.93 -5.39 -26.58
CA VAL A 29 11.50 -4.00 -26.49
C VAL A 29 9.98 -4.07 -26.44
N ILE A 30 9.43 -3.82 -25.26
CA ILE A 30 7.98 -3.68 -25.08
C ILE A 30 7.62 -2.37 -25.79
N GLU A 31 6.78 -2.45 -26.83
CA GLU A 31 6.32 -1.27 -27.56
C GLU A 31 5.37 -0.47 -26.69
N GLU A 32 5.64 0.82 -26.50
CA GLU A 32 4.76 1.73 -25.78
C GLU A 32 3.39 1.78 -26.45
N ARG A 33 2.35 1.40 -25.69
CA ARG A 33 0.95 1.39 -26.13
C ARG A 33 0.20 2.57 -25.52
N ASP A 34 -0.84 3.02 -26.21
CA ASP A 34 -1.75 4.04 -25.68
C ASP A 34 -2.49 3.53 -24.44
N GLU A 35 -2.39 4.27 -23.34
CA GLU A 35 -2.90 3.85 -22.05
C GLU A 35 -4.44 3.75 -22.03
N THR A 36 -5.14 4.61 -22.81
CA THR A 36 -6.59 4.53 -22.96
C THR A 36 -7.02 3.31 -23.77
N GLU A 37 -6.28 2.96 -24.84
CA GLU A 37 -6.53 1.74 -25.61
C GLU A 37 -6.38 0.49 -24.73
N VAL A 38 -5.27 0.39 -23.99
CA VAL A 38 -5.01 -0.73 -23.08
C VAL A 38 -6.07 -0.82 -21.98
N TYR A 39 -6.47 0.30 -21.39
CA TYR A 39 -7.55 0.30 -20.40
C TYR A 39 -8.86 -0.28 -20.97
N ASN A 40 -9.25 0.14 -22.18
CA ASN A 40 -10.46 -0.38 -22.83
C ASN A 40 -10.40 -1.89 -23.09
N GLU A 41 -9.21 -2.45 -23.35
CA GLU A 41 -9.01 -3.90 -23.47
C GLU A 41 -9.10 -4.58 -22.10
N ASN A 42 -8.36 -4.07 -21.11
CA ASN A 42 -8.30 -4.65 -19.77
C ASN A 42 -9.67 -4.68 -19.08
N ILE A 43 -10.47 -3.62 -19.22
CA ILE A 43 -11.79 -3.60 -18.60
C ILE A 43 -12.73 -4.64 -19.21
N LEU A 44 -12.61 -4.91 -20.52
CA LEU A 44 -13.37 -5.98 -21.17
C LEU A 44 -12.91 -7.35 -20.68
N GLU A 45 -11.60 -7.58 -20.53
CA GLU A 45 -11.05 -8.84 -20.00
C GLU A 45 -11.51 -9.08 -18.54
N ILE A 46 -11.48 -8.05 -17.69
CA ILE A 46 -11.97 -8.13 -16.31
C ILE A 46 -13.48 -8.42 -16.30
N GLU A 47 -14.28 -7.69 -17.07
CA GLU A 47 -15.74 -7.89 -17.11
C GLU A 47 -16.13 -9.26 -17.72
N GLU A 48 -15.35 -9.78 -18.67
CA GLU A 48 -15.50 -11.13 -19.20
C GLU A 48 -15.19 -12.19 -18.14
N PHE A 49 -14.11 -12.02 -17.37
CA PHE A 49 -13.81 -12.89 -16.23
C PHE A 49 -14.96 -12.86 -15.21
N LEU A 50 -15.38 -11.67 -14.78
CA LEU A 50 -16.46 -11.51 -13.80
C LEU A 50 -17.80 -12.11 -14.28
N SER A 51 -18.06 -12.10 -15.58
CA SER A 51 -19.30 -12.64 -16.16
C SER A 51 -19.30 -14.17 -16.30
N ASN A 52 -18.12 -14.78 -16.45
CA ASN A 52 -17.99 -16.22 -16.73
C ASN A 52 -17.51 -17.04 -15.52
N TYR A 53 -17.04 -16.39 -14.46
CA TYR A 53 -16.56 -17.06 -13.25
C TYR A 53 -17.49 -16.85 -12.07
N THR A 54 -17.50 -17.84 -11.19
CA THR A 54 -18.07 -17.79 -9.85
C THR A 54 -16.97 -18.02 -8.81
N TYR A 55 -17.32 -18.07 -7.53
CA TYR A 55 -16.39 -18.47 -6.46
C TYR A 55 -17.09 -19.33 -5.41
N ASN A 56 -16.33 -19.86 -4.45
CA ASN A 56 -16.82 -20.66 -3.32
C ASN A 56 -17.65 -19.87 -2.27
N TYR A 57 -18.58 -19.01 -2.70
CA TYR A 57 -19.38 -18.15 -1.83
C TYR A 57 -20.26 -18.89 -0.83
N GLU A 58 -20.66 -20.13 -1.13
CA GLU A 58 -21.47 -20.95 -0.21
C GLU A 58 -20.69 -21.39 1.04
N GLU A 59 -19.36 -21.35 0.99
CA GLU A 59 -18.49 -21.68 2.12
C GLU A 59 -18.26 -20.48 3.05
N PHE A 60 -18.63 -19.27 2.63
CA PHE A 60 -18.58 -18.05 3.45
C PHE A 60 -19.95 -17.77 4.09
N ASP A 61 -20.00 -17.71 5.43
CA ASP A 61 -21.25 -17.38 6.12
C ASP A 61 -21.45 -15.86 6.14
N PHE A 62 -22.24 -15.36 5.18
CA PHE A 62 -22.63 -13.94 5.11
C PHE A 62 -23.62 -13.51 6.21
N SER A 63 -24.27 -14.45 6.90
CA SER A 63 -25.18 -14.12 7.99
C SER A 63 -24.44 -13.77 9.29
N ASP A 64 -23.22 -14.29 9.43
CA ASP A 64 -22.27 -13.93 10.47
C ASP A 64 -20.84 -13.81 9.88
N PRO A 65 -20.52 -12.71 9.16
CA PRO A 65 -19.24 -12.55 8.47
C PRO A 65 -18.00 -12.66 9.38
N TYR A 66 -18.17 -12.42 10.67
CA TYR A 66 -17.12 -12.38 11.68
C TYR A 66 -17.01 -13.68 12.48
N ASN A 67 -17.70 -14.74 12.07
CA ASN A 67 -17.51 -16.04 12.69
C ASN A 67 -16.08 -16.57 12.42
N PRO A 68 -15.46 -17.32 13.35
CA PRO A 68 -14.08 -17.80 13.19
C PRO A 68 -13.82 -18.71 11.98
N SER A 69 -14.85 -19.34 11.41
CA SER A 69 -14.66 -20.19 10.22
C SER A 69 -14.41 -19.34 8.96
N ASN A 70 -14.85 -18.09 8.94
CA ASN A 70 -14.57 -17.15 7.86
C ASN A 70 -13.16 -16.55 7.94
N ASP A 71 -12.45 -16.67 9.06
CA ASP A 71 -11.11 -16.08 9.19
C ASP A 71 -10.11 -16.76 8.23
N ASP A 72 -10.20 -18.09 8.11
CA ASP A 72 -9.38 -18.92 7.21
C ASP A 72 -9.98 -19.09 5.80
N PHE A 73 -11.09 -18.41 5.48
CA PHE A 73 -11.71 -18.50 4.16
C PHE A 73 -10.79 -17.93 3.07
N GLU A 74 -10.56 -18.71 2.01
CA GLU A 74 -9.83 -18.30 0.81
C GLU A 74 -10.77 -18.33 -0.40
N VAL A 75 -10.68 -17.29 -1.24
CA VAL A 75 -11.47 -17.20 -2.48
C VAL A 75 -10.86 -18.10 -3.54
N GLU A 76 -11.66 -19.03 -4.03
CA GLU A 76 -11.35 -19.89 -5.17
C GLU A 76 -12.31 -19.62 -6.32
N PHE A 77 -11.78 -19.15 -7.45
CA PHE A 77 -12.57 -18.88 -8.64
C PHE A 77 -12.78 -20.14 -9.46
N THR A 78 -13.98 -20.31 -10.00
CA THR A 78 -14.35 -21.45 -10.86
C THR A 78 -15.10 -20.97 -12.09
N LEU A 79 -14.76 -21.49 -13.27
CA LEU A 79 -15.50 -21.23 -14.50
C LEU A 79 -16.94 -21.74 -14.38
N ILE A 80 -17.90 -20.98 -14.90
CA ILE A 80 -19.29 -21.41 -15.02
C ILE A 80 -19.41 -22.24 -16.30
N ASP A 81 -19.76 -23.51 -16.15
CA ASP A 81 -19.91 -24.48 -17.23
C ASP A 81 -21.08 -25.46 -16.96
N ASP A 82 -21.15 -26.54 -17.75
CA ASP A 82 -22.21 -27.54 -17.63
C ASP A 82 -22.23 -28.29 -16.26
N SER A 83 -21.18 -28.18 -15.44
CA SER A 83 -21.07 -28.80 -14.12
C SER A 83 -21.67 -27.98 -12.98
N ASN A 84 -21.76 -26.66 -13.15
CA ASN A 84 -22.29 -25.69 -12.18
C ASN A 84 -23.21 -24.65 -12.87
N PRO A 85 -24.20 -25.06 -13.69
CA PRO A 85 -24.95 -24.16 -14.58
C PRO A 85 -25.86 -23.17 -13.84
N ASP A 86 -26.12 -23.39 -12.56
CA ASP A 86 -26.96 -22.55 -11.70
C ASP A 86 -26.13 -21.64 -10.76
N ALA A 87 -24.80 -21.61 -10.92
CA ALA A 87 -23.94 -20.75 -10.10
C ALA A 87 -24.12 -19.27 -10.46
N ASP A 88 -24.12 -18.41 -9.44
CA ASP A 88 -24.15 -16.96 -9.65
C ASP A 88 -22.78 -16.48 -10.16
N ALA A 89 -22.78 -15.74 -11.28
CA ALA A 89 -21.57 -15.08 -11.78
C ALA A 89 -21.10 -13.98 -10.84
N LEU A 90 -19.78 -13.75 -10.75
CA LEU A 90 -19.18 -12.70 -9.93
C LEU A 90 -19.80 -11.33 -10.22
N ILE A 91 -20.05 -11.02 -11.50
CA ILE A 91 -20.64 -9.74 -11.93
C ILE A 91 -22.03 -9.47 -11.34
N ASP A 92 -22.76 -10.52 -10.97
CA ASP A 92 -24.11 -10.45 -10.41
C ASP A 92 -24.13 -10.52 -8.87
N ARG A 93 -22.95 -10.66 -8.24
CA ARG A 93 -22.84 -10.78 -6.78
C ARG A 93 -23.05 -9.44 -6.09
N PRO A 94 -23.87 -9.36 -5.02
CA PRO A 94 -24.14 -8.10 -4.32
C PRO A 94 -22.90 -7.51 -3.61
N GLU A 95 -21.93 -8.35 -3.29
CA GLU A 95 -20.64 -7.99 -2.71
C GLU A 95 -19.62 -7.45 -3.73
N LEU A 96 -19.89 -7.54 -5.03
CA LEU A 96 -19.05 -6.93 -6.06
C LEU A 96 -19.43 -5.46 -6.26
N THR A 97 -18.50 -4.57 -5.95
CA THR A 97 -18.63 -3.13 -6.15
C THR A 97 -17.52 -2.63 -7.08
N TYR A 98 -17.52 -1.34 -7.37
CA TYR A 98 -16.41 -0.69 -8.04
C TYR A 98 -16.24 0.75 -7.53
N LYS A 99 -15.01 1.26 -7.66
CA LYS A 99 -14.71 2.69 -7.55
C LYS A 99 -14.02 3.19 -8.83
N ILE A 100 -14.08 4.50 -9.04
CA ILE A 100 -13.31 5.16 -10.10
C ILE A 100 -12.04 5.71 -9.48
N VAL A 101 -10.90 5.45 -10.12
CA VAL A 101 -9.59 5.94 -9.75
C VAL A 101 -9.04 6.70 -10.94
N GLU A 102 -8.77 7.99 -10.76
CA GLU A 102 -8.12 8.81 -11.79
C GLU A 102 -6.60 8.59 -11.71
N GLN A 103 -5.98 8.23 -12.84
CA GLN A 103 -4.52 8.21 -12.97
C GLN A 103 -4.13 8.56 -14.39
N ASN A 104 -3.11 9.42 -14.56
CA ASN A 104 -2.62 9.86 -15.88
C ASN A 104 -3.74 10.45 -16.77
N GLY A 105 -4.77 11.06 -16.17
CA GLY A 105 -5.92 11.62 -16.88
C GLY A 105 -6.92 10.58 -17.42
N ILE A 106 -6.88 9.35 -16.92
CA ILE A 106 -7.81 8.26 -17.25
C ILE A 106 -8.58 7.85 -16.00
N ASP A 107 -9.91 7.75 -16.14
CA ASP A 107 -10.82 7.23 -15.12
C ASP A 107 -10.89 5.70 -15.19
N TYR A 108 -10.10 5.03 -14.36
CA TYR A 108 -10.07 3.58 -14.26
C TYR A 108 -11.19 3.07 -13.35
N LYS A 109 -11.92 2.07 -13.82
CA LYS A 109 -12.84 1.31 -12.97
C LYS A 109 -12.06 0.19 -12.26
N LEU A 110 -12.01 0.28 -10.94
CA LEU A 110 -11.43 -0.72 -10.06
C LEU A 110 -12.55 -1.57 -9.44
N TYR A 111 -12.65 -2.85 -9.81
CA TYR A 111 -13.66 -3.76 -9.26
C TYR A 111 -13.17 -4.38 -7.95
N ILE A 112 -14.06 -4.45 -6.96
CA ILE A 112 -13.75 -4.94 -5.61
C ILE A 112 -14.83 -5.93 -5.17
N LEU A 113 -14.45 -7.17 -4.89
CA LEU A 113 -15.28 -8.17 -4.24
C LEU A 113 -15.09 -8.06 -2.72
N SER A 114 -16.01 -7.36 -2.05
CA SER A 114 -15.92 -7.07 -0.62
C SER A 114 -16.66 -8.10 0.23
N LEU A 115 -15.92 -9.09 0.74
CA LEU A 115 -16.49 -10.17 1.56
C LEU A 115 -16.73 -9.73 2.99
N ARG A 116 -15.81 -8.94 3.54
CA ARG A 116 -15.83 -8.48 4.92
C ARG A 116 -15.06 -7.17 5.06
N GLU A 117 -15.71 -6.13 5.56
CA GLU A 117 -15.10 -4.81 5.76
C GLU A 117 -13.92 -4.85 6.74
N GLY A 118 -14.09 -5.53 7.89
CA GLY A 118 -13.13 -5.51 9.00
C GLY A 118 -13.66 -4.73 10.20
N LEU A 119 -13.13 -5.02 11.40
CA LEU A 119 -13.64 -4.45 12.67
C LEU A 119 -12.69 -3.47 13.35
N GLY A 120 -11.49 -3.28 12.82
CA GLY A 120 -10.48 -2.39 13.36
C GLY A 120 -10.51 -0.99 12.77
N ASN A 121 -9.32 -0.42 12.58
CA ASN A 121 -9.12 0.95 12.16
C ASN A 121 -9.33 1.12 10.65
N THR A 122 -9.72 2.33 10.24
CA THR A 122 -9.63 2.77 8.85
C THR A 122 -8.18 3.01 8.46
N ILE A 123 -7.88 2.88 7.17
CA ILE A 123 -6.54 3.02 6.62
C ILE A 123 -6.44 4.34 5.86
N ASN A 124 -5.38 5.11 6.10
CA ASN A 124 -5.05 6.29 5.29
C ASN A 124 -4.04 5.87 4.18
N PRO A 125 -4.15 6.41 2.95
CA PRO A 125 -3.25 6.08 1.83
C PRO A 125 -1.77 6.41 2.05
N LEU A 126 -1.44 7.34 2.94
CA LEU A 126 -0.07 7.73 3.26
C LEU A 126 0.60 6.73 4.21
N ASP A 127 -0.17 5.95 4.95
CA ASP A 127 0.36 5.02 5.95
C ASP A 127 0.86 3.70 5.37
N ARG A 128 1.29 2.81 6.27
CA ARG A 128 1.53 1.40 5.98
C ARG A 128 0.33 0.55 6.37
N ALA A 129 0.08 -0.48 5.55
CA ALA A 129 -0.83 -1.56 5.89
C ALA A 129 -0.05 -2.87 6.14
N VAL A 130 -0.42 -3.57 7.21
CA VAL A 130 -0.04 -4.96 7.44
C VAL A 130 -1.08 -5.85 6.78
N VAL A 131 -0.65 -6.65 5.81
CA VAL A 131 -1.54 -7.46 4.98
C VAL A 131 -0.99 -8.87 4.78
N THR A 132 -1.89 -9.82 4.54
CA THR A 132 -1.56 -10.99 3.72
C THR A 132 -2.28 -10.88 2.40
N TYR A 133 -1.62 -11.27 1.32
CA TYR A 133 -2.12 -11.15 -0.02
C TYR A 133 -1.64 -12.29 -0.93
N ARG A 134 -2.39 -12.48 -2.00
CA ARG A 134 -1.99 -13.30 -3.15
C ARG A 134 -2.33 -12.56 -4.43
N GLY A 135 -1.32 -12.27 -5.23
CA GLY A 135 -1.42 -11.73 -6.58
C GLY A 135 -1.55 -12.86 -7.61
N GLU A 136 -2.56 -12.76 -8.47
CA GLU A 136 -2.82 -13.69 -9.56
C GLU A 136 -3.13 -12.93 -10.87
N THR A 137 -2.78 -13.54 -11.99
CA THR A 137 -3.33 -13.15 -13.30
C THR A 137 -4.78 -13.62 -13.42
N LEU A 138 -5.55 -13.10 -14.39
CA LEU A 138 -6.93 -13.56 -14.61
C LEU A 138 -7.01 -15.05 -15.03
N ASP A 139 -5.92 -15.62 -15.55
CA ASP A 139 -5.81 -17.05 -15.87
C ASP A 139 -5.56 -17.93 -14.63
N GLY A 140 -5.40 -17.34 -13.45
CA GLY A 140 -5.20 -18.03 -12.17
C GLY A 140 -3.74 -18.36 -11.85
N GLU A 141 -2.78 -17.86 -12.63
CA GLU A 141 -1.35 -18.03 -12.35
C GLU A 141 -0.90 -17.02 -11.28
N SER A 142 -0.34 -17.52 -10.17
CA SER A 142 0.15 -16.67 -9.08
C SER A 142 1.55 -16.12 -9.37
N PHE A 143 1.72 -14.82 -9.21
CA PHE A 143 3.00 -14.13 -9.46
C PHE A 143 3.69 -13.64 -8.18
N ASP A 144 2.94 -13.32 -7.13
CA ASP A 144 3.46 -12.88 -5.83
C ASP A 144 2.49 -13.20 -4.70
N PHE A 145 3.00 -13.54 -3.51
CA PHE A 145 2.18 -13.77 -2.31
C PHE A 145 3.04 -13.81 -1.04
N ASN A 146 2.41 -13.52 0.09
CA ASN A 146 3.00 -13.71 1.41
C ASN A 146 2.13 -14.61 2.29
N VAL A 147 2.79 -15.53 3.00
CA VAL A 147 2.12 -16.41 3.98
C VAL A 147 2.04 -15.78 5.36
N ASN A 148 3.01 -14.93 5.69
CA ASN A 148 3.06 -14.20 6.95
C ASN A 148 2.69 -12.74 6.71
N PRO A 149 1.96 -12.09 7.64
CA PRO A 149 1.64 -10.67 7.54
C PRO A 149 2.87 -9.83 7.24
N THR A 150 2.75 -8.90 6.28
CA THR A 150 3.86 -8.04 5.86
C THR A 150 3.40 -6.59 5.85
N ASN A 151 4.27 -5.71 6.33
CA ASN A 151 4.05 -4.28 6.39
C ASN A 151 4.48 -3.62 5.08
N LEU A 152 3.56 -2.96 4.37
CA LEU A 152 3.79 -2.34 3.07
C LEU A 152 3.47 -0.85 3.13
N ASN A 153 4.33 0.02 2.59
CA ASN A 153 3.96 1.43 2.36
C ASN A 153 2.88 1.48 1.28
N LEU A 154 1.79 2.18 1.55
CA LEU A 154 0.71 2.32 0.59
C LEU A 154 1.01 3.37 -0.47
N THR A 155 1.70 4.45 -0.09
CA THR A 155 2.24 5.43 -1.02
C THR A 155 3.76 5.35 -1.14
N THR A 156 4.30 5.90 -2.21
CA THR A 156 5.74 6.17 -2.31
C THR A 156 6.02 7.49 -1.60
N GLY A 157 7.13 7.59 -0.89
CA GLY A 157 7.58 8.84 -0.28
C GLY A 157 9.10 8.97 -0.35
N TYR A 158 9.64 9.97 0.34
CA TYR A 158 11.06 10.22 0.46
C TYR A 158 11.40 10.38 1.93
N ASN A 159 12.54 9.85 2.36
CA ASN A 159 12.98 10.11 3.72
C ASN A 159 13.71 11.45 3.86
N ALA A 160 14.02 11.86 5.10
CA ALA A 160 14.82 13.05 5.44
C ALA A 160 16.10 13.27 4.60
N SER A 161 16.65 12.19 4.04
CA SER A 161 17.86 12.23 3.21
C SER A 161 17.60 12.30 1.69
N GLY A 162 16.34 12.47 1.29
CA GLY A 162 15.87 12.43 -0.10
C GLY A 162 15.92 11.04 -0.74
N THR A 163 15.94 9.97 0.06
CA THR A 163 15.95 8.59 -0.47
C THR A 163 14.53 8.08 -0.64
N ILE A 164 14.22 7.57 -1.83
CA ILE A 164 12.91 6.99 -2.15
C ILE A 164 12.60 5.82 -1.20
N VAL A 165 11.39 5.85 -0.65
CA VAL A 165 10.76 4.76 0.09
C VAL A 165 9.57 4.27 -0.75
N ASN A 166 9.75 3.14 -1.43
CA ASN A 166 8.77 2.64 -2.41
C ASN A 166 7.44 2.25 -1.76
N GLY A 167 6.34 2.66 -2.40
CA GLY A 167 4.98 2.20 -2.16
C GLY A 167 4.57 1.03 -3.05
N VAL A 168 3.37 0.54 -2.81
CA VAL A 168 2.67 -0.41 -3.69
C VAL A 168 2.09 0.29 -4.93
N VAL A 169 1.64 -0.49 -5.92
CA VAL A 169 0.93 0.06 -7.08
C VAL A 169 -0.42 0.65 -6.68
N THR A 170 -0.87 1.69 -7.39
CA THR A 170 -2.10 2.44 -7.11
C THR A 170 -3.32 1.55 -6.90
N GLY A 171 -3.57 0.59 -7.79
CA GLY A 171 -4.73 -0.30 -7.66
C GLY A 171 -4.71 -1.18 -6.41
N PHE A 172 -3.53 -1.54 -5.91
CA PHE A 172 -3.39 -2.27 -4.63
C PHE A 172 -3.71 -1.34 -3.46
N ARG A 173 -3.13 -0.13 -3.43
CA ARG A 173 -3.43 0.90 -2.42
C ARG A 173 -4.93 1.19 -2.37
N GLU A 174 -5.52 1.51 -3.52
CA GLU A 174 -6.94 1.83 -3.65
C GLU A 174 -7.85 0.65 -3.29
N GLY A 175 -7.41 -0.59 -3.49
CA GLY A 175 -8.14 -1.77 -3.03
C GLY A 175 -8.03 -1.98 -1.52
N VAL A 176 -6.88 -1.70 -0.91
CA VAL A 176 -6.64 -1.89 0.53
C VAL A 176 -7.41 -0.89 1.38
N ILE A 177 -7.48 0.38 0.98
CA ILE A 177 -8.14 1.44 1.76
C ILE A 177 -9.68 1.32 1.83
N GLU A 178 -10.26 0.43 1.04
CA GLU A 178 -11.71 0.14 1.03
C GLU A 178 -12.11 -0.83 2.16
N PHE A 179 -11.13 -1.28 2.96
CA PHE A 179 -11.33 -2.17 4.08
C PHE A 179 -10.81 -1.54 5.39
N LYS A 180 -11.21 -2.14 6.50
CA LYS A 180 -10.70 -1.89 7.86
C LYS A 180 -9.79 -3.01 8.31
N THR A 181 -8.93 -2.69 9.27
CA THR A 181 -7.99 -3.66 9.85
C THR A 181 -8.73 -4.72 10.70
N ALA A 182 -7.97 -5.70 11.21
CA ALA A 182 -8.48 -6.66 12.18
C ALA A 182 -8.83 -5.98 13.51
N SER A 183 -9.76 -6.57 14.26
CA SER A 183 -10.02 -6.16 15.66
C SER A 183 -8.99 -6.73 16.63
N ASN A 184 -8.32 -7.81 16.24
CA ASN A 184 -7.24 -8.40 17.02
C ASN A 184 -6.17 -8.98 16.11
N TYR A 185 -4.92 -8.68 16.43
CA TYR A 185 -3.72 -9.23 15.82
C TYR A 185 -2.67 -9.50 16.90
N SER A 186 -2.14 -10.71 16.94
CA SER A 186 -1.03 -11.06 17.83
C SER A 186 -0.12 -12.10 17.17
N GLU A 187 1.18 -11.97 17.41
CA GLU A 187 2.18 -12.94 16.99
C GLU A 187 2.54 -13.84 18.18
N ASN A 188 2.50 -15.16 17.97
CA ASN A 188 2.89 -16.15 18.96
C ASN A 188 4.40 -16.41 18.90
N ASN A 189 4.99 -16.83 20.03
CA ASN A 189 6.42 -17.15 20.12
C ASN A 189 6.87 -18.34 19.23
N ASP A 190 5.94 -19.09 18.65
CA ASP A 190 6.22 -20.20 17.72
C ASP A 190 6.15 -19.78 16.24
N GLY A 191 5.94 -18.48 15.96
CA GLY A 191 5.84 -17.93 14.61
C GLY A 191 4.46 -18.02 13.99
N THR A 192 3.45 -18.51 14.71
CA THR A 192 2.05 -18.44 14.27
C THR A 192 1.44 -17.08 14.62
N VAL A 193 0.39 -16.69 13.91
CA VAL A 193 -0.35 -15.45 14.15
C VAL A 193 -1.80 -15.75 14.52
N ASN A 194 -2.38 -14.96 15.42
CA ASN A 194 -3.81 -14.95 15.67
C ASN A 194 -4.37 -13.66 15.10
N ILE A 195 -5.28 -13.78 14.13
CA ILE A 195 -5.95 -12.66 13.49
C ILE A 195 -7.46 -12.90 13.64
N THR A 196 -8.23 -11.87 13.99
CA THR A 196 -9.69 -11.98 14.08
C THR A 196 -10.34 -10.72 13.51
N GLY A 197 -11.36 -10.91 12.68
CA GLY A 197 -12.15 -9.81 12.14
C GLY A 197 -11.40 -8.89 11.17
N GLN A 198 -10.39 -9.42 10.48
CA GLN A 198 -9.65 -8.74 9.41
C GLN A 198 -10.55 -8.40 8.22
N GLY A 199 -10.32 -7.26 7.58
CA GLY A 199 -10.89 -6.98 6.26
C GLY A 199 -10.48 -8.05 5.26
N LYS A 200 -11.40 -8.47 4.38
CA LYS A 200 -11.17 -9.55 3.42
C LYS A 200 -11.90 -9.26 2.10
N GLY A 201 -11.19 -9.40 0.99
CA GLY A 201 -11.78 -9.25 -0.33
C GLY A 201 -10.82 -9.53 -1.46
N VAL A 202 -11.27 -9.24 -2.68
CA VAL A 202 -10.46 -9.33 -3.90
C VAL A 202 -10.58 -8.02 -4.67
N VAL A 203 -9.47 -7.51 -5.18
CA VAL A 203 -9.45 -6.34 -6.06
C VAL A 203 -8.96 -6.76 -7.45
N PHE A 204 -9.68 -6.33 -8.50
CA PHE A 204 -9.33 -6.55 -9.90
C PHE A 204 -8.81 -5.25 -10.50
N ILE A 205 -7.58 -5.27 -10.97
CA ILE A 205 -6.78 -4.09 -11.28
C ILE A 205 -6.45 -4.06 -12.78
N PRO A 206 -6.95 -3.07 -13.53
CA PRO A 206 -6.46 -2.79 -14.89
C PRO A 206 -4.95 -2.51 -14.88
N SER A 207 -4.23 -2.91 -15.93
CA SER A 207 -2.76 -2.83 -15.94
C SER A 207 -2.22 -1.41 -15.71
N GLY A 208 -2.94 -0.36 -16.12
CA GLY A 208 -2.57 1.04 -15.88
C GLY A 208 -2.52 1.44 -14.40
N LEU A 209 -3.34 0.81 -13.54
CA LEU A 209 -3.26 0.97 -12.08
C LEU A 209 -2.30 -0.04 -11.42
N ALA A 210 -1.65 -0.89 -12.22
CA ALA A 210 -0.72 -1.92 -11.78
C ALA A 210 0.66 -1.71 -12.44
N TYR A 211 1.14 -2.70 -13.19
CA TYR A 211 2.49 -2.69 -13.74
C TYR A 211 2.55 -2.21 -15.20
N PHE A 212 1.42 -2.05 -15.89
CA PHE A 212 1.32 -1.60 -17.28
C PHE A 212 2.37 -2.27 -18.20
N SER A 213 3.39 -1.54 -18.65
CA SER A 213 4.50 -2.03 -19.48
C SER A 213 5.73 -2.48 -18.71
N ASN A 214 5.75 -2.31 -17.38
CA ASN A 214 6.88 -2.69 -16.54
C ASN A 214 6.98 -4.20 -16.46
N PHE A 215 8.17 -4.72 -16.75
CA PHE A 215 8.44 -6.15 -16.64
C PHE A 215 8.36 -6.59 -15.17
N VAL A 216 7.43 -7.49 -14.90
CA VAL A 216 7.32 -8.22 -13.62
C VAL A 216 7.29 -9.71 -13.93
N THR A 217 8.06 -10.50 -13.20
CA THR A 217 8.11 -11.94 -13.43
C THR A 217 6.74 -12.55 -13.15
N GLY A 218 6.19 -13.29 -14.12
CA GLY A 218 4.88 -13.94 -13.99
C GLY A 218 3.68 -13.06 -14.35
N ILE A 219 3.92 -11.84 -14.85
CA ILE A 219 2.88 -10.94 -15.36
C ILE A 219 3.25 -10.54 -16.79
N ASP A 220 2.35 -10.75 -17.74
CA ASP A 220 2.51 -10.24 -19.09
C ASP A 220 2.29 -8.72 -19.13
N ALA A 221 3.03 -8.03 -20.01
CA ALA A 221 2.85 -6.59 -20.17
C ALA A 221 1.43 -6.28 -20.64
N TYR A 222 0.86 -5.18 -20.12
CA TYR A 222 -0.48 -4.69 -20.40
C TYR A 222 -1.61 -5.59 -19.91
N SER A 223 -1.33 -6.61 -19.10
CA SER A 223 -2.35 -7.52 -18.59
C SER A 223 -2.96 -7.03 -17.27
N PRO A 224 -4.29 -7.14 -17.08
CA PRO A 224 -4.92 -6.91 -15.80
C PRO A 224 -4.56 -8.03 -14.83
N ILE A 225 -4.65 -7.73 -13.54
CA ILE A 225 -4.31 -8.65 -12.45
C ILE A 225 -5.37 -8.58 -11.34
N LEU A 226 -5.30 -9.50 -10.38
CA LEU A 226 -6.08 -9.41 -9.15
C LEU A 226 -5.21 -9.65 -7.92
N PHE A 227 -5.64 -9.09 -6.79
CA PHE A 227 -5.11 -9.43 -5.48
C PHE A 227 -6.23 -9.90 -4.56
N LYS A 228 -6.04 -11.07 -3.95
CA LYS A 228 -6.81 -11.53 -2.79
C LYS A 228 -6.16 -10.94 -1.55
N LEU A 229 -6.93 -10.23 -0.72
CA LEU A 229 -6.42 -9.40 0.38
C LEU A 229 -7.01 -9.83 1.73
N ASN A 230 -6.16 -9.85 2.76
CA ASN A 230 -6.56 -9.78 4.16
C ASN A 230 -5.87 -8.60 4.82
N ILE A 231 -6.65 -7.73 5.47
CA ILE A 231 -6.20 -6.45 6.02
C ILE A 231 -6.13 -6.52 7.54
N ILE A 232 -4.92 -6.43 8.09
CA ILE A 232 -4.63 -6.90 9.44
C ILE A 232 -4.40 -5.74 10.42
N GLU A 233 -3.50 -4.81 10.10
CA GLU A 233 -3.14 -3.70 10.99
C GLU A 233 -2.72 -2.49 10.15
N ARG A 234 -2.82 -1.28 10.72
CA ARG A 234 -2.35 -0.03 10.16
C ARG A 234 -1.16 0.44 11.00
N ASN A 235 -0.10 0.88 10.35
CA ASN A 235 1.05 1.50 11.01
C ASN A 235 1.29 2.87 10.38
N HIS A 236 1.38 3.91 11.21
CA HIS A 236 1.61 5.25 10.71
C HIS A 236 3.00 5.41 10.11
N THR A 237 3.09 6.16 9.02
CA THR A 237 4.36 6.64 8.46
C THR A 237 4.67 8.02 9.01
N ASP A 238 5.92 8.37 8.81
CA ASP A 238 6.58 9.65 9.08
C ASP A 238 7.81 9.53 8.15
N PHE A 239 7.66 10.04 6.92
CA PHE A 239 8.56 9.69 5.82
C PHE A 239 9.85 10.50 5.97
N ASP A 240 9.74 11.82 6.04
CA ASP A 240 10.78 12.83 6.34
C ASP A 240 11.39 12.73 7.75
N GLN A 241 10.77 12.03 8.71
CA GLN A 241 11.27 11.81 10.08
C GLN A 241 11.21 13.05 10.99
N ASP A 242 10.24 13.92 10.77
CA ASP A 242 10.10 15.16 11.54
C ASP A 242 9.23 15.04 12.81
N ASN A 243 8.74 13.82 13.11
CA ASN A 243 7.84 13.47 14.22
C ASN A 243 6.36 13.83 14.00
N ILE A 244 5.97 14.25 12.79
CA ILE A 244 4.58 14.37 12.38
C ILE A 244 4.20 13.13 11.55
N PRO A 245 3.12 12.43 11.92
CA PRO A 245 2.68 11.31 11.10
C PRO A 245 2.17 11.79 9.75
N SER A 246 2.58 11.14 8.65
CA SER A 246 2.21 11.56 7.29
C SER A 246 0.71 11.75 7.06
N TYR A 247 -0.15 10.96 7.71
CA TYR A 247 -1.60 11.11 7.59
C TYR A 247 -2.17 12.38 8.24
N ILE A 248 -1.39 13.06 9.11
CA ILE A 248 -1.75 14.36 9.71
C ILE A 248 -1.48 15.49 8.73
N GLU A 249 -0.51 15.30 7.84
CA GLU A 249 -0.06 16.28 6.83
C GLU A 249 -0.88 16.22 5.53
N ASP A 250 -1.80 15.25 5.43
CA ASP A 250 -2.97 15.27 4.54
C ASP A 250 -3.98 16.28 5.10
N LEU A 251 -3.73 17.57 4.85
CA LEU A 251 -4.38 18.68 5.56
C LEU A 251 -5.87 18.79 5.20
N ASP A 252 -6.22 18.47 3.95
CA ASP A 252 -7.61 18.52 3.46
C ASP A 252 -8.37 17.18 3.57
N GLN A 253 -7.67 16.10 3.92
CA GLN A 253 -8.19 14.75 4.16
C GLN A 253 -8.77 14.09 2.89
N ASP A 254 -8.26 14.45 1.71
CA ASP A 254 -8.63 13.80 0.45
C ASP A 254 -7.84 12.50 0.20
N GLY A 255 -6.77 12.25 0.96
CA GLY A 255 -5.93 11.06 0.88
C GLY A 255 -4.80 11.14 -0.16
N ASP A 256 -4.60 12.29 -0.79
CA ASP A 256 -3.50 12.59 -1.71
C ASP A 256 -2.53 13.62 -1.14
N GLY A 257 -1.73 13.19 -0.17
CA GLY A 257 -0.74 14.07 0.46
C GLY A 257 0.31 14.67 -0.48
N TYR A 258 0.37 14.32 -1.78
CA TYR A 258 1.23 15.01 -2.75
C TYR A 258 0.71 16.39 -3.15
N ASN A 259 -0.53 16.73 -2.79
CA ASN A 259 -1.14 18.02 -3.14
C ASN A 259 -1.14 19.03 -1.98
N ASP A 260 -0.71 18.60 -0.78
CA ASP A 260 -0.50 19.42 0.40
C ASP A 260 0.95 19.91 0.44
N ASP A 261 1.16 21.17 0.10
CA ASP A 261 2.44 21.88 0.01
C ASP A 261 2.22 23.27 0.59
N THR A 262 2.63 23.49 1.85
CA THR A 262 2.27 24.68 2.63
C THR A 262 3.00 25.93 2.14
N ASP A 263 4.25 25.80 1.69
CA ASP A 263 5.10 26.93 1.28
C ASP A 263 5.19 27.13 -0.26
N ASP A 264 4.53 26.25 -1.03
CA ASP A 264 4.49 26.20 -2.49
C ASP A 264 5.89 25.97 -3.15
N ASP A 265 6.82 25.27 -2.51
CA ASP A 265 8.15 24.98 -3.06
C ASP A 265 8.18 23.78 -4.04
N GLY A 266 7.11 22.97 -4.06
CA GLY A 266 6.93 21.80 -4.89
C GLY A 266 7.32 20.47 -4.23
N ILE A 267 7.66 20.47 -2.94
CA ILE A 267 7.77 19.31 -2.07
C ILE A 267 6.51 19.29 -1.20
N ALA A 268 5.90 18.11 -1.06
CA ALA A 268 4.70 17.99 -0.25
C ALA A 268 5.08 17.80 1.22
N ASN A 269 4.28 18.34 2.14
CA ASN A 269 4.55 18.37 3.59
C ASN A 269 5.07 17.01 4.11
N PHE A 270 4.35 15.92 3.84
CA PHE A 270 4.71 14.57 4.32
C PHE A 270 6.04 13.97 3.82
N ILE A 271 6.79 14.71 3.00
CA ILE A 271 8.14 14.39 2.52
C ILE A 271 9.06 15.62 2.52
N ASP A 272 8.65 16.71 3.13
CA ASP A 272 9.42 17.91 3.42
C ASP A 272 9.90 17.89 4.87
N ILE A 273 10.96 18.62 5.19
CA ILE A 273 11.51 18.73 6.55
C ILE A 273 11.33 20.13 7.15
N ASP A 274 10.78 21.05 6.36
CA ASP A 274 10.60 22.49 6.63
C ASP A 274 9.30 22.90 5.91
N ASP A 275 8.17 22.37 6.40
CA ASP A 275 6.87 22.40 5.72
C ASP A 275 6.41 23.80 5.35
N ASP A 276 6.67 24.79 6.20
CA ASP A 276 6.24 26.17 6.00
C ASP A 276 7.33 27.08 5.40
N GLY A 277 8.54 26.55 5.21
CA GLY A 277 9.66 27.20 4.55
C GLY A 277 10.25 28.37 5.33
N ASP A 278 10.17 28.36 6.67
CA ASP A 278 10.64 29.44 7.54
C ASP A 278 12.14 29.35 7.92
N GLU A 279 12.83 28.30 7.45
CA GLU A 279 14.22 27.90 7.76
C GLU A 279 14.41 27.26 9.16
N ILE A 280 13.34 26.93 9.87
CA ILE A 280 13.30 26.06 11.06
C ILE A 280 12.77 24.69 10.59
N LEU A 281 13.39 23.61 11.08
CA LEU A 281 12.91 22.28 10.71
C LEU A 281 11.61 21.97 11.45
N THR A 282 10.66 21.33 10.77
CA THR A 282 9.41 20.84 11.36
C THR A 282 9.65 20.05 12.67
N GLU A 283 10.74 19.27 12.73
CA GLU A 283 11.13 18.51 13.93
C GLU A 283 11.46 19.37 15.17
N ASP A 284 11.92 20.59 14.94
CA ASP A 284 12.28 21.57 15.98
C ASP A 284 11.07 22.44 16.41
N GLU A 285 9.92 22.26 15.75
CA GLU A 285 8.67 23.01 15.94
C GLU A 285 7.54 22.16 16.52
N VAL A 286 7.86 20.94 16.95
CA VAL A 286 6.93 20.05 17.63
C VAL A 286 7.55 19.50 18.91
N GLU A 287 6.73 19.01 19.83
CA GLU A 287 7.20 18.37 21.07
C GLU A 287 6.83 16.87 21.08
N PRO A 288 7.75 15.97 20.72
CA PRO A 288 7.54 14.53 20.81
C PRO A 288 7.40 14.06 22.26
N MET A 289 6.37 13.27 22.53
CA MET A 289 6.00 12.78 23.86
C MET A 289 5.99 11.26 23.92
N GLN A 290 6.33 10.73 25.11
CA GLN A 290 6.35 9.28 25.36
C GLN A 290 5.70 8.95 26.70
N TYR A 291 4.83 7.94 26.69
CA TYR A 291 4.16 7.43 27.88
C TYR A 291 4.40 5.91 27.98
N GLU A 292 4.83 5.47 29.15
CA GLU A 292 5.02 4.03 29.46
C GLU A 292 4.01 3.51 30.49
N GLU A 293 3.31 4.41 31.16
CA GLU A 293 2.40 4.12 32.26
C GLU A 293 1.21 5.07 32.30
N ASP A 294 0.13 4.62 32.93
CA ASP A 294 -1.08 5.41 33.14
C ASP A 294 -0.93 6.40 34.32
N ASN A 295 -1.99 7.18 34.59
CA ASN A 295 -2.06 8.14 35.69
C ASN A 295 -1.91 7.51 37.10
N SER A 296 -1.98 6.18 37.21
CA SER A 296 -1.78 5.42 38.45
C SER A 296 -0.37 4.82 38.57
N MET A 297 0.53 5.14 37.63
CA MET A 297 1.88 4.56 37.49
C MET A 297 1.83 3.05 37.19
N ALA A 298 0.77 2.59 36.53
CA ALA A 298 0.69 1.21 36.03
C ALA A 298 1.19 1.17 34.58
N PRO A 299 2.15 0.29 34.23
CA PRO A 299 2.66 0.22 32.88
C PRO A 299 1.61 -0.30 31.89
N PHE A 300 1.70 0.12 30.63
CA PHE A 300 0.84 -0.44 29.58
C PHE A 300 1.27 -1.87 29.25
N THR A 301 0.42 -2.85 29.55
CA THR A 301 0.71 -4.26 29.28
C THR A 301 0.12 -4.75 27.95
N THR A 302 -0.74 -3.94 27.33
CA THR A 302 -1.34 -4.20 26.02
C THR A 302 -1.38 -2.93 25.16
N LYS A 303 -1.41 -3.08 23.83
CA LYS A 303 -1.67 -1.95 22.90
C LYS A 303 -2.97 -1.23 23.24
N ALA A 304 -4.02 -1.98 23.58
CA ALA A 304 -5.33 -1.43 23.91
C ALA A 304 -5.32 -0.52 25.15
N GLU A 305 -4.51 -0.84 26.17
CA GLU A 305 -4.35 0.02 27.34
C GLU A 305 -3.65 1.34 27.00
N ALA A 306 -2.58 1.28 26.19
CA ALA A 306 -1.88 2.48 25.71
C ALA A 306 -2.80 3.35 24.84
N GLN A 307 -3.57 2.74 23.93
CA GLN A 307 -4.54 3.45 23.10
C GLN A 307 -5.63 4.12 23.94
N ALA A 308 -6.23 3.39 24.89
CA ALA A 308 -7.28 3.95 25.76
C ALA A 308 -6.76 5.11 26.63
N PHE A 309 -5.48 5.08 27.01
CA PHE A 309 -4.83 6.20 27.69
C PHE A 309 -4.76 7.43 26.78
N TYR A 310 -4.28 7.28 25.54
CA TYR A 310 -4.28 8.37 24.55
C TYR A 310 -5.68 8.96 24.36
N ASP A 311 -6.67 8.11 24.03
CA ASP A 311 -8.05 8.52 23.73
C ASP A 311 -8.71 9.33 24.87
N THR A 312 -8.24 9.14 26.10
CA THR A 312 -8.80 9.79 27.30
C THR A 312 -8.00 11.01 27.75
N ASN A 313 -6.68 11.03 27.54
CA ASN A 313 -5.77 11.98 28.21
C ASN A 313 -5.00 12.89 27.26
N ALA A 314 -5.00 12.63 25.95
CA ALA A 314 -4.30 13.47 24.97
C ALA A 314 -4.77 14.92 25.06
N ALA A 315 -3.82 15.86 24.93
CA ALA A 315 -4.15 17.26 24.76
C ALA A 315 -4.86 17.51 23.41
N GLU A 316 -5.53 18.67 23.27
CA GLU A 316 -6.25 19.01 22.04
C GLU A 316 -5.34 19.09 20.81
N ASN A 317 -4.09 19.50 21.02
CA ASN A 317 -3.04 19.61 20.02
C ASN A 317 -2.04 18.44 20.05
N GLU A 318 -2.38 17.33 20.72
CA GLU A 318 -1.52 16.15 20.78
C GLU A 318 -2.02 15.10 19.80
N VAL A 319 -1.15 14.67 18.89
CA VAL A 319 -1.43 13.67 17.85
C VAL A 319 -0.81 12.32 18.18
N PHE A 320 -1.50 11.24 17.80
CA PHE A 320 -1.03 9.88 17.98
C PHE A 320 0.03 9.52 16.93
N VAL A 321 1.19 9.04 17.36
CA VAL A 321 2.25 8.58 16.45
C VAL A 321 2.21 7.05 16.33
N LYS A 322 2.50 6.34 17.43
CA LYS A 322 2.55 4.86 17.43
C LYS A 322 2.50 4.27 18.83
N ILE A 323 2.22 2.97 18.90
CA ILE A 323 2.42 2.15 20.11
C ILE A 323 3.48 1.09 19.83
N GLU A 324 4.57 1.13 20.59
CA GLU A 324 5.73 0.26 20.42
C GLU A 324 5.78 -0.80 21.54
N PHE A 325 6.09 -2.05 21.19
CA PHE A 325 6.42 -3.08 22.18
C PHE A 325 7.89 -2.96 22.63
N VAL A 326 8.10 -2.74 23.92
CA VAL A 326 9.44 -2.56 24.51
C VAL A 326 9.94 -3.90 25.06
N SER A 327 10.74 -4.61 24.26
CA SER A 327 11.26 -5.95 24.61
C SER A 327 12.02 -6.03 25.94
N ALA A 328 12.65 -4.94 26.38
CA ALA A 328 13.39 -4.89 27.64
C ALA A 328 12.49 -4.99 28.88
N THR A 329 11.26 -4.50 28.79
CA THR A 329 10.28 -4.48 29.90
C THR A 329 9.14 -5.47 29.70
N GLY A 330 8.87 -5.87 28.45
CA GLY A 330 7.69 -6.66 28.09
C GLY A 330 6.38 -5.85 28.08
N ASN A 331 6.49 -4.51 28.14
CA ASN A 331 5.37 -3.57 28.16
C ASN A 331 5.32 -2.77 26.85
N TYR A 332 4.31 -1.93 26.71
CA TYR A 332 4.13 -1.03 25.57
C TYR A 332 4.47 0.41 25.93
N ARG A 333 4.97 1.15 24.94
CA ARG A 333 5.22 2.59 25.00
C ARG A 333 4.36 3.29 23.95
N LEU A 334 3.58 4.26 24.39
CA LEU A 334 2.84 5.18 23.53
C LEU A 334 3.77 6.33 23.14
N HIS A 335 3.82 6.63 21.85
CA HIS A 335 4.48 7.82 21.30
C HIS A 335 3.40 8.73 20.70
N THR A 336 3.49 10.01 21.01
CA THR A 336 2.61 11.09 20.51
C THR A 336 3.48 12.30 20.19
N THR A 337 2.88 13.30 19.54
CA THR A 337 3.54 14.58 19.24
C THR A 337 2.60 15.71 19.61
N ILE A 338 3.07 16.69 20.37
CA ILE A 338 2.34 17.93 20.63
C ILE A 338 2.69 18.92 19.52
N LEU A 339 1.68 19.37 18.78
CA LEU A 339 1.82 20.43 17.78
C LEU A 339 1.85 21.77 18.50
N THR A 340 2.97 22.48 18.49
CA THR A 340 3.06 23.78 19.19
C THR A 340 2.39 24.89 18.37
N ASP A 341 2.03 25.97 19.06
CA ASP A 341 1.45 27.19 18.49
C ASP A 341 1.97 28.34 19.38
N SER A 342 3.19 28.77 19.07
CA SER A 342 4.01 29.65 19.90
C SER A 342 3.48 31.08 19.93
N ASN A 343 2.87 31.54 18.83
CA ASN A 343 2.26 32.87 18.72
C ASN A 343 0.76 32.87 19.12
N ASN A 344 0.18 31.68 19.31
CA ASN A 344 -1.16 31.40 19.80
C ASN A 344 -2.26 31.90 18.84
N ASP A 345 -2.02 31.81 17.54
CA ASP A 345 -2.92 32.28 16.49
C ASP A 345 -3.88 31.20 15.93
N GLY A 346 -3.66 29.94 16.32
CA GLY A 346 -4.46 28.79 15.94
C GLY A 346 -3.90 27.97 14.78
N THR A 347 -2.79 28.39 14.18
CA THR A 347 -2.01 27.61 13.21
C THR A 347 -0.88 26.91 13.97
N PRO A 348 -0.67 25.60 13.76
CA PRO A 348 0.52 24.94 14.28
C PRO A 348 1.79 25.60 13.76
N ASP A 349 2.81 25.63 14.61
CA ASP A 349 4.12 26.22 14.34
C ASP A 349 4.72 25.71 13.01
N TYR A 350 4.74 24.39 12.77
CA TYR A 350 5.23 23.79 11.51
C TYR A 350 4.44 24.14 10.23
N LEU A 351 3.34 24.88 10.35
CA LEU A 351 2.52 25.35 9.24
C LEU A 351 2.42 26.89 9.24
N ASP A 352 3.21 27.58 10.07
CA ASP A 352 3.14 29.03 10.28
C ASP A 352 4.49 29.72 10.06
N PRO A 353 4.73 30.24 8.83
CA PRO A 353 6.01 30.86 8.47
C PRO A 353 6.25 32.20 9.16
N SER A 354 5.38 32.58 10.10
CA SER A 354 5.39 33.86 10.81
C SER A 354 5.59 33.77 12.32
N MET A 355 5.98 32.59 12.83
CA MET A 355 6.21 32.29 14.26
C MET A 355 6.97 33.37 15.07
#